data_AF-A0A7W4TLA8-F1
#
_entry.id   AF-A0A7W4TLA8-F1
#
_cell.length_a   1.000
_cell.length_b   1.000
_cell.length_c   1.000
_cell.angle_alpha   90.00
_cell.angle_beta   90.00
_cell.angle_gamma   90.00
#
_symmetry.space_group_name_H-M   'P 1'
#
loop_
_entity.id
_entity.type
_entity.pdbx_description
1 polymer ?
#
loop_
_entity_poly.entity_id
_entity_poly.type
_entity_poly.pdbx_seq_one_letter_code
_entity_poly.pdbx_strand_id
1 'polypeptide(L)'
;MIGSIEADITFWDDVGDRESDAVDGAIGEDSAFHATNGYYAQGVSITTAVLPTGWRERVVVWESRSSAPGRAHCLEAHDLAVSKLVAARMKDFEFVTALLDGGFISAETLRERARALPPPGIRTSRIVRWVDGYERRRGLRP
;
A
#
# COMPACT_ATOMS: atom_id res chain seq x y z
N MET A 1 -4.24 -3.36 -19.75
CA MET A 1 -3.66 -2.80 -18.50
C MET A 1 -3.23 -3.99 -17.67
N ILE A 2 -1.94 -4.16 -17.42
CA ILE A 2 -1.44 -5.19 -16.50
C ILE A 2 -1.65 -4.59 -15.11
N GLY A 3 -2.47 -5.24 -14.27
CA GLY A 3 -2.69 -4.81 -12.88
C GLY A 3 -1.42 -4.91 -12.04
N SER A 4 -1.48 -4.55 -10.76
CA SER A 4 -0.35 -4.82 -9.85
C SER A 4 -0.14 -6.33 -9.74
N ILE A 5 1.04 -6.82 -10.12
CA ILE A 5 1.46 -8.23 -10.02
C ILE A 5 2.49 -8.45 -8.89
N GLU A 6 2.73 -7.42 -8.09
CA GLU A 6 3.72 -7.38 -7.03
C GLU A 6 3.02 -7.08 -5.69
N ALA A 7 3.45 -7.76 -4.63
CA ALA A 7 3.08 -7.48 -3.25
C ALA A 7 4.32 -7.19 -2.40
N ASP A 8 4.42 -5.97 -1.87
CA ASP A 8 5.50 -5.59 -0.94
C ASP A 8 5.31 -6.34 0.40
N ILE A 9 6.34 -7.04 0.88
CA ILE A 9 6.35 -7.76 2.17
C ILE A 9 7.51 -7.25 3.03
N THR A 10 7.21 -7.04 4.31
CA THR A 10 8.21 -6.63 5.29
C THR A 10 7.93 -7.26 6.64
N PHE A 11 8.91 -7.25 7.54
CA PHE A 11 8.82 -7.82 8.87
C PHE A 11 9.18 -6.75 9.92
N TRP A 12 8.52 -6.82 11.08
CA TRP A 12 8.71 -5.82 12.14
C TRP A 12 10.14 -5.75 12.67
N ASP A 13 10.78 -6.92 12.79
CA ASP A 13 12.10 -7.11 13.39
C ASP A 13 13.08 -7.75 12.38
N ASP A 14 13.19 -7.17 11.18
CA ASP A 14 14.09 -7.68 10.12
C ASP A 14 15.49 -7.04 10.18
N VAL A 15 16.31 -7.49 11.13
CA VAL A 15 17.66 -6.93 11.27
C VAL A 15 18.54 -7.36 10.10
N GLY A 16 18.93 -6.37 9.28
CA GLY A 16 19.76 -6.60 8.10
C GLY A 16 18.99 -7.21 6.93
N ASP A 17 17.66 -7.02 6.89
CA ASP A 17 16.77 -7.40 5.79
C ASP A 17 16.83 -8.90 5.40
N ARG A 18 17.20 -9.78 6.34
CA ARG A 18 17.41 -11.21 6.09
C ARG A 18 16.12 -11.94 5.72
N GLU A 19 15.01 -11.60 6.38
CA GLU A 19 13.71 -12.21 6.09
C GLU A 19 13.17 -11.69 4.75
N SER A 20 13.39 -10.40 4.46
CA SER A 20 13.09 -9.79 3.17
C SER A 20 13.87 -10.45 2.03
N ASP A 21 15.18 -10.69 2.21
CA ASP A 21 16.01 -11.44 1.24
C ASP A 21 15.49 -12.87 1.04
N ALA A 22 15.00 -13.53 2.10
CA ALA A 22 14.41 -14.85 2.00
C ALA A 22 13.09 -14.85 1.22
N VAL A 23 12.27 -13.80 1.34
CA VAL A 23 11.07 -13.59 0.51
C VAL A 23 11.45 -13.49 -0.96
N ASP A 24 12.43 -12.64 -1.29
CA ASP A 24 12.88 -12.46 -2.68
C ASP A 24 13.40 -13.78 -3.27
N GLY A 25 14.19 -14.54 -2.50
CA GLY A 25 14.70 -15.83 -2.95
C GLY A 25 13.62 -16.91 -3.16
N ALA A 26 12.56 -16.90 -2.36
CA ALA A 26 11.54 -17.96 -2.38
C ALA A 26 10.38 -17.66 -3.34
N ILE A 27 9.86 -16.43 -3.29
CA ILE A 27 8.64 -16.01 -4.00
C ILE A 27 8.78 -14.65 -4.69
N GLY A 28 10.02 -14.19 -4.88
CA GLY A 28 10.35 -12.92 -5.52
C GLY A 28 10.26 -12.91 -7.03
N GLU A 29 10.64 -11.78 -7.62
CA GLU A 29 10.76 -11.62 -9.07
C GLU A 29 11.65 -12.72 -9.66
N ASP A 30 11.31 -13.19 -10.87
CA ASP A 30 11.94 -14.32 -11.54
C ASP A 30 12.06 -15.66 -10.79
N SER A 31 11.45 -15.81 -9.61
CA SER A 31 11.39 -17.09 -8.91
C SER A 31 10.52 -18.13 -9.63
N ALA A 32 10.69 -19.41 -9.28
CA ALA A 32 9.78 -20.46 -9.76
C ALA A 32 8.32 -20.20 -9.36
N PHE A 33 8.10 -19.56 -8.22
CA PHE A 33 6.78 -19.12 -7.79
C PHE A 33 6.21 -18.07 -8.75
N HIS A 34 6.98 -17.03 -9.08
CA HIS A 34 6.57 -15.98 -10.01
C HIS A 34 6.22 -16.55 -11.38
N ALA A 35 7.10 -17.39 -11.95
CA ALA A 35 6.86 -18.04 -13.24
C ALA A 35 5.58 -18.92 -13.23
N THR A 36 5.27 -19.55 -12.10
CA THR A 36 4.10 -20.43 -11.97
C THR A 36 2.80 -19.66 -11.76
N ASN A 37 2.83 -18.58 -10.98
CA ASN A 37 1.61 -17.91 -10.50
C ASN A 37 1.35 -16.57 -11.20
N GLY A 38 2.33 -15.98 -11.88
CA GLY A 38 2.20 -14.70 -12.60
C GLY A 38 2.17 -13.46 -11.69
N TYR A 39 2.46 -13.63 -10.41
CA TYR A 39 2.67 -12.55 -9.44
C TYR A 39 3.78 -12.95 -8.46
N TYR A 40 4.36 -11.96 -7.78
CA TYR A 40 5.49 -12.17 -6.87
C TYR A 40 5.39 -11.26 -5.64
N ALA A 41 6.16 -11.59 -4.61
CA ALA A 41 6.36 -10.72 -3.47
C ALA A 41 7.70 -10.00 -3.57
N GLN A 42 7.78 -8.75 -3.13
CA GLN A 42 9.04 -8.04 -3.01
C GLN A 42 9.36 -7.85 -1.54
N GLY A 43 10.47 -8.43 -1.09
CA GLY A 43 11.04 -8.15 0.22
C GLY A 43 11.46 -6.69 0.32
N VAL A 44 10.96 -5.96 1.31
CA VAL A 44 11.30 -4.55 1.51
C VAL A 44 11.54 -4.24 2.99
N SER A 45 12.44 -3.28 3.25
CA SER A 45 12.61 -2.74 4.59
C SER A 45 11.32 -2.05 5.05
N ILE A 46 10.99 -2.16 6.34
CA ILE A 46 9.81 -1.52 6.96
C ILE A 46 9.84 0.02 6.83
N THR A 47 11.01 0.58 6.57
CA THR A 47 11.22 2.02 6.38
C THR A 47 11.00 2.49 4.95
N THR A 48 10.81 1.58 4.00
CA THR A 48 10.62 1.89 2.56
C THR A 48 9.37 2.72 2.32
N ALA A 49 8.30 2.42 3.04
CA ALA A 49 7.02 3.10 2.87
C ALA A 49 6.96 4.40 3.66
N VAL A 50 6.59 5.49 2.99
CA VAL A 50 6.15 6.72 3.66
C VAL A 50 4.68 6.54 4.02
N LEU A 51 4.37 6.54 5.33
CA LEU A 51 3.05 6.23 5.85
C LEU A 51 2.52 7.34 6.76
N PRO A 52 1.19 7.53 6.84
CA PRO A 52 0.58 8.45 7.78
C PRO A 52 0.92 8.12 9.24
N THR A 53 0.99 9.14 10.09
CA THR A 53 1.16 8.95 11.54
C THR A 53 0.05 8.05 12.09
N GLY A 54 0.42 7.17 13.02
CA GLY A 54 -0.52 6.24 13.65
C GLY A 54 -0.95 5.04 12.79
N TRP A 55 -0.23 4.74 11.69
CA TRP A 55 -0.60 3.64 10.80
C TRP A 55 -0.46 2.27 11.47
N ARG A 56 0.48 2.11 12.42
CA ARG A 56 0.74 0.84 13.11
C ARG A 56 -0.46 0.38 13.93
N GLU A 57 -1.17 1.33 14.53
CA GLU A 57 -2.38 1.13 15.31
C GLU A 57 -3.59 0.76 14.44
N ARG A 58 -3.49 0.93 13.12
CA ARG A 58 -4.54 0.64 12.15
C ARG A 58 -4.26 -0.60 11.30
N VAL A 59 -3.15 -1.29 11.53
CA VAL A 59 -2.80 -2.51 10.80
C VAL A 59 -3.92 -3.55 10.93
N VAL A 60 -4.34 -4.09 9.79
CA VAL A 60 -5.35 -5.14 9.70
C VAL A 60 -4.64 -6.49 9.77
N VAL A 61 -4.93 -7.26 10.82
CA VAL A 61 -4.36 -8.59 10.98
C VAL A 61 -5.24 -9.62 10.30
N TRP A 62 -4.64 -10.43 9.42
CA TRP A 62 -5.28 -11.55 8.76
C TRP A 62 -4.58 -12.86 9.08
N GLU A 63 -5.38 -13.90 9.33
CA GLU A 63 -4.90 -15.21 9.76
C GLU A 63 -5.63 -16.30 8.96
N SER A 64 -4.89 -17.34 8.58
CA SER A 64 -5.44 -18.54 7.96
C SER A 64 -4.89 -19.79 8.65
N ARG A 65 -5.69 -20.86 8.68
CA ARG A 65 -5.24 -22.18 9.17
C ARG A 65 -4.06 -22.73 8.36
N SER A 66 -4.03 -22.46 7.06
CA SER A 66 -2.98 -22.97 6.16
C SER A 66 -1.63 -22.30 6.37
N SER A 67 -1.60 -21.12 7.00
CA SER A 67 -0.39 -20.35 7.27
C SER A 67 -0.01 -20.35 8.75
N ALA A 68 -0.67 -21.14 9.60
CA ALA A 68 -0.39 -21.18 11.03
C ALA A 68 1.05 -21.64 11.32
N PRO A 69 1.77 -21.01 12.27
CA PRO A 69 1.33 -19.95 13.18
C PRO A 69 1.46 -18.51 12.65
N GLY A 70 1.81 -18.33 11.37
CA GLY A 70 2.02 -17.03 10.73
C GLY A 70 0.76 -16.17 10.61
N ARG A 71 0.96 -14.86 10.74
CA ARG A 71 -0.07 -13.81 10.70
C ARG A 71 0.33 -12.74 9.69
N ALA A 72 -0.56 -12.36 8.80
CA ALA A 72 -0.33 -11.26 7.87
C ALA A 72 -0.76 -9.94 8.51
N HIS A 73 0.14 -8.96 8.49
CA HIS A 73 -0.10 -7.60 8.97
C HIS A 73 -0.28 -6.68 7.76
N CYS A 74 -1.52 -6.50 7.32
CA CYS A 74 -1.83 -5.69 6.16
C CYS A 74 -2.00 -4.22 6.56
N LEU A 75 -1.47 -3.31 5.74
CA LEU A 75 -1.80 -1.89 5.89
C LEU A 75 -3.30 -1.68 5.75
N GLU A 76 -3.85 -0.76 6.54
CA GLU A 76 -5.20 -0.26 6.33
C GLU A 76 -5.29 0.35 4.92
N ALA A 77 -6.43 0.17 4.25
CA ALA A 77 -6.58 0.49 2.84
C ALA A 77 -6.29 1.97 2.51
N HIS A 78 -6.67 2.91 3.38
CA HIS A 78 -6.36 4.33 3.17
C HIS A 78 -4.89 4.63 3.41
N ASP A 79 -4.25 4.01 4.40
CA ASP A 79 -2.81 4.16 4.63
C ASP A 79 -1.99 3.64 3.45
N LEU A 80 -2.37 2.47 2.90
CA LEU A 80 -1.80 1.92 1.66
C LEU A 80 -2.00 2.88 0.48
N ALA A 81 -3.22 3.38 0.29
CA ALA A 81 -3.54 4.31 -0.80
C ALA A 81 -2.73 5.60 -0.70
N VAL A 82 -2.58 6.18 0.51
CA VAL A 82 -1.70 7.34 0.70
C VAL A 82 -0.26 6.99 0.35
N SER A 83 0.26 5.84 0.78
CA SER A 83 1.63 5.43 0.46
C SER A 83 1.88 5.33 -1.05
N LYS A 84 0.95 4.73 -1.79
CA LYS A 84 1.01 4.67 -3.27
C LYS A 84 0.92 6.07 -3.90
N LEU A 85 0.05 6.96 -3.40
CA LEU A 85 0.00 8.35 -3.88
C LEU A 85 1.26 9.18 -3.52
N VAL A 86 2.01 8.81 -2.48
CA VAL A 86 3.33 9.40 -2.21
C VAL A 86 4.35 8.95 -3.25
N ALA A 87 4.34 7.68 -3.65
CA ALA A 87 5.21 7.16 -4.72
C ALA A 87 4.87 7.77 -6.10
N ALA A 88 3.57 8.05 -6.33
CA ALA A 88 3.06 8.87 -7.43
C ALA A 88 3.42 8.38 -8.84
N ARG A 89 3.47 7.07 -9.08
CA ARG A 89 3.63 6.48 -10.41
C ARG A 89 2.26 6.43 -11.11
N MET A 90 2.24 6.35 -12.44
CA MET A 90 0.98 6.33 -13.20
C MET A 90 0.02 5.23 -12.73
N LYS A 91 0.55 4.01 -12.51
CA LYS A 91 -0.22 2.86 -11.99
C LYS A 91 -0.80 3.08 -10.59
N ASP A 92 -0.14 3.88 -9.75
CA ASP A 92 -0.59 4.13 -8.38
C ASP A 92 -1.89 4.96 -8.37
N PHE A 93 -2.01 5.93 -9.28
CA PHE A 93 -3.23 6.71 -9.43
C PHE A 93 -4.39 5.85 -9.95
N GLU A 94 -4.13 4.93 -10.88
CA GLU A 94 -5.13 3.98 -11.38
C GLU A 94 -5.61 3.05 -10.26
N PHE A 95 -4.67 2.49 -9.49
CA PHE A 95 -4.96 1.64 -8.33
C PHE A 95 -5.85 2.37 -7.30
N VAL A 96 -5.45 3.57 -6.87
CA VAL A 96 -6.21 4.32 -5.85
C VAL A 96 -7.56 4.80 -6.39
N THR A 97 -7.64 5.15 -7.69
CA THR A 97 -8.92 5.46 -8.33
C THR A 97 -9.85 4.25 -8.30
N ALA A 98 -9.36 3.04 -8.60
CA ALA A 98 -10.16 1.83 -8.54
C ALA A 98 -10.65 1.52 -7.11
N LEU A 99 -9.83 1.76 -6.08
CA LEU A 99 -10.26 1.62 -4.69
C LEU A 99 -11.39 2.60 -4.32
N LEU A 100 -11.29 3.86 -4.76
CA LEU A 100 -12.32 4.88 -4.53
C LEU A 100 -13.60 4.57 -5.31
N ASP A 101 -13.48 4.20 -6.58
CA ASP A 101 -14.63 3.85 -7.44
C ASP A 101 -15.35 2.60 -6.94
N GLY A 102 -14.60 1.63 -6.39
CA GLY A 102 -15.14 0.41 -5.79
C GLY A 102 -15.70 0.60 -4.38
N GLY A 103 -15.57 1.79 -3.78
CA GLY A 103 -16.04 2.06 -2.41
C GLY A 103 -15.23 1.35 -1.32
N PHE A 104 -14.03 0.85 -1.64
CA PHE A 104 -13.14 0.21 -0.66
C PHE A 104 -12.47 1.24 0.27
N ILE A 105 -12.35 2.48 -0.20
CA ILE A 105 -11.86 3.63 0.56
C ILE A 105 -12.75 4.85 0.30
N SER A 106 -12.79 5.78 1.25
CA SER A 106 -13.48 7.06 1.12
C SER A 106 -12.50 8.19 0.82
N ALA A 107 -12.94 9.16 0.01
CA ALA A 107 -12.15 10.35 -0.29
C ALA A 107 -11.93 11.24 0.95
N GLU A 108 -12.88 11.23 1.89
CA GLU A 108 -12.78 11.95 3.17
C GLU A 108 -11.64 11.39 4.03
N THR A 109 -11.70 10.10 4.38
CA THR A 109 -10.66 9.45 5.20
C THR A 109 -9.31 9.48 4.49
N LEU A 110 -9.27 9.34 3.16
CA LEU A 110 -8.03 9.44 2.40
C LEU A 110 -7.37 10.82 2.55
N ARG A 111 -8.16 11.90 2.55
CA ARG A 111 -7.68 13.27 2.81
C ARG A 111 -7.15 13.42 4.25
N GLU A 112 -7.85 12.86 5.23
CA GLU A 112 -7.40 12.87 6.63
C GLU A 112 -6.05 12.15 6.78
N ARG A 113 -5.90 10.96 6.20
CA ARG A 113 -4.65 10.20 6.21
C ARG A 113 -3.51 10.94 5.52
N ALA A 114 -3.78 11.59 4.39
CA ALA A 114 -2.78 12.39 3.70
C ALA A 114 -2.27 13.57 4.55
N ARG A 115 -3.14 14.17 5.38
CA ARG A 115 -2.78 15.26 6.31
C ARG A 115 -1.94 14.78 7.49
N ALA A 116 -1.97 13.49 7.82
CA ALA A 116 -1.17 12.88 8.88
C ALA A 116 0.24 12.43 8.43
N LEU A 117 0.63 12.67 7.18
CA LEU A 117 1.97 12.33 6.66
C LEU A 117 3.09 13.14 7.34
N PRO A 118 4.20 12.50 7.76
CA PRO A 118 5.37 13.20 8.32
C PRO A 118 6.48 13.48 7.28
N PRO A 119 7.10 14.67 7.27
CA PRO A 119 6.51 15.94 7.69
C PRO A 119 5.41 16.39 6.69
N PRO A 120 4.37 17.10 7.14
CA PRO A 120 3.38 17.70 6.25
C PRO A 120 4.06 18.68 5.29
N GLY A 121 3.71 18.63 4.01
CA GLY A 121 4.33 19.50 3.01
C GLY A 121 3.80 19.28 1.61
N ILE A 122 4.65 19.50 0.61
CA ILE A 122 4.27 19.42 -0.80
C ILE A 122 3.60 18.08 -1.18
N ARG A 123 4.01 16.98 -0.54
CA ARG A 123 3.41 15.65 -0.72
C ARG A 123 1.95 15.65 -0.30
N THR A 124 1.65 16.09 0.92
CA THR A 124 0.27 16.25 1.43
C THR A 124 -0.58 17.11 0.51
N SER A 125 -0.09 18.30 0.12
CA SER A 125 -0.85 19.21 -0.75
C SER A 125 -1.16 18.60 -2.12
N ARG A 126 -0.21 17.85 -2.71
CA ARG A 126 -0.43 17.14 -3.97
C ARG A 126 -1.50 16.07 -3.84
N ILE A 127 -1.45 15.27 -2.78
CA ILE A 127 -2.42 14.20 -2.54
C ILE A 127 -3.82 14.78 -2.32
N VAL A 128 -3.96 15.77 -1.43
CA VAL A 128 -5.25 16.44 -1.18
C VAL A 128 -5.83 17.03 -2.47
N ARG A 129 -5.02 17.77 -3.23
CA ARG A 129 -5.47 18.35 -4.51
C ARG A 129 -5.90 17.28 -5.52
N TRP A 130 -5.23 16.14 -5.54
CA TRP A 130 -5.60 15.02 -6.39
C TRP A 130 -6.96 14.43 -5.97
N VAL A 131 -7.18 14.21 -4.67
CA VAL A 131 -8.46 13.72 -4.14
C VAL A 131 -9.59 14.70 -4.45
N ASP A 132 -9.39 15.99 -4.23
CA ASP A 132 -10.40 17.01 -4.57
C ASP A 132 -10.69 17.02 -6.08
N GLY A 133 -9.68 16.71 -6.91
CA GLY A 133 -9.82 16.55 -8.35
C GLY A 133 -10.66 15.33 -8.74
N TYR A 134 -10.48 14.21 -8.02
CA TYR A 134 -11.29 13.00 -8.18
C TYR A 134 -12.77 13.28 -7.85
N GLU A 135 -13.04 13.87 -6.69
CA GLU A 135 -14.39 14.23 -6.24
C GLU A 135 -15.11 15.15 -7.26
N ARG A 136 -14.42 16.19 -7.73
CA ARG A 136 -14.96 17.10 -8.77
C ARG A 136 -15.33 16.37 -10.07
N ARG A 137 -14.50 15.43 -10.54
CA ARG A 137 -14.78 14.68 -11.79
C ARG A 137 -15.98 13.76 -11.65
N ARG A 138 -16.26 13.26 -10.45
CA ARG A 138 -17.37 12.34 -10.18
C ARG A 138 -18.67 13.06 -9.83
N GLY A 139 -18.68 14.40 -9.78
CA GLY A 139 -19.84 15.17 -9.30
C GLY A 139 -20.13 14.93 -7.81
N LEU A 140 -19.21 14.27 -7.11
CA LEU A 140 -19.28 13.97 -5.69
C LEU A 140 -18.71 15.20 -4.97
N ARG A 141 -19.55 16.20 -4.70
CA ARG A 141 -19.27 17.10 -3.58
C ARG A 141 -20.29 16.83 -2.48
N PRO A 142 -19.92 16.94 -1.21
CA PRO A 142 -20.91 17.16 -0.16
C PRO A 142 -21.70 18.46 -0.42
#